data_AF-A0A5C6NNA1-F1
#
_entry.id   AF-A0A5C6NNA1-F1
#
_cell.length_a   1.000
_cell.length_b   1.000
_cell.length_c   1.000
_cell.angle_alpha   90.00
_cell.angle_beta   90.00
_cell.angle_gamma   90.00
#
_symmetry.space_group_name_H-M   'P 1'
#
loop_
_entity.id
_entity.type
_entity.pdbx_description
1 polymer ?
#
loop_
_entity_poly.entity_id
_entity_poly.type
_entity_poly.pdbx_seq_one_letter_code
_entity_poly.pdbx_strand_id
1 'polypeptide(L)'
;MEVQEQESVGRWDGLSSRDATSRIETMENIQQVVMKKIEAIKPMPPGALSPSAVGSPPNSDLNAILAHLLMLSKRCPFEDVRALSGQLLRAAQPSAPLLTSS
;
A
#
# COMPACT_ATOMS: atom_id res chain seq x y z
N MET A 1 22.37 20.02 -4.97
CA MET A 1 21.40 19.46 -4.03
C MET A 1 20.52 18.53 -4.82
N GLU A 2 20.81 17.23 -4.76
CA GLU A 2 19.92 16.21 -5.30
C GLU A 2 18.78 16.10 -4.29
N VAL A 3 17.75 16.92 -4.46
CA VAL A 3 16.47 16.70 -3.78
C VAL A 3 15.91 15.47 -4.46
N GLN A 4 16.34 14.28 -4.02
CA GLN A 4 15.63 13.06 -4.30
C GLN A 4 14.28 13.23 -3.61
N GLU A 5 13.36 13.82 -4.38
CA GLU A 5 11.94 13.53 -4.37
C GLU A 5 11.82 12.00 -4.37
N GLN A 6 12.00 11.39 -3.21
CA GLN A 6 11.35 10.13 -2.90
C GLN A 6 9.88 10.45 -2.98
N GLU A 7 9.38 10.33 -4.21
CA GLU A 7 8.02 10.51 -4.63
C GLU A 7 7.13 9.70 -3.67
N SER A 8 6.65 10.42 -2.66
CA SER A 8 5.41 10.22 -1.94
C SER A 8 5.00 8.75 -1.80
N VAL A 9 5.68 8.01 -0.92
CA VAL A 9 5.08 6.85 -0.27
C VAL A 9 3.84 7.35 0.49
N GLY A 10 2.70 7.36 -0.20
CA GLY A 10 1.34 7.63 0.30
C GLY A 10 1.25 8.78 1.29
N ARG A 11 1.41 10.03 0.83
CA ARG A 11 1.36 11.30 1.59
C ARG A 11 0.43 11.25 2.82
N TRP A 12 0.98 10.80 3.95
CA TRP A 12 0.23 10.42 5.17
C TRP A 12 -0.27 11.64 5.97
N ASP A 13 0.15 12.84 5.59
CA ASP A 13 -0.10 14.11 6.29
C ASP A 13 -1.59 14.30 6.64
N GLY A 14 -2.47 14.02 5.67
CA GLY A 14 -3.91 14.16 5.85
C GLY A 14 -4.55 13.16 6.82
N LEU A 15 -3.87 12.07 7.20
CA LEU A 15 -4.37 11.14 8.22
C LEU A 15 -4.35 11.73 9.63
N SER A 16 -3.54 12.76 9.86
CA SER A 16 -3.49 13.48 11.14
C SER A 16 -4.54 14.60 11.24
N SER A 17 -5.25 14.88 10.14
CA SER A 17 -6.24 15.94 10.07
C SER A 17 -7.37 15.72 11.07
N ARG A 18 -7.81 16.80 11.71
CA ARG A 18 -9.00 16.79 12.58
C ARG A 18 -10.27 16.56 11.77
N ASP A 19 -10.26 16.91 10.49
CA ASP A 19 -11.36 16.69 9.56
C ASP A 19 -11.42 15.24 9.08
N ALA A 20 -12.57 14.61 9.21
CA ALA A 20 -12.75 13.21 8.84
C ALA A 20 -12.70 13.00 7.33
N THR A 21 -13.23 13.94 6.54
CA THR A 21 -13.23 13.88 5.07
C THR A 21 -11.79 13.86 4.56
N SER A 22 -10.94 14.76 5.06
CA SER A 22 -9.52 14.80 4.73
C SER A 22 -8.77 13.49 5.04
N ARG A 23 -9.07 12.84 6.18
CA ARG A 23 -8.48 11.52 6.52
C ARG A 23 -8.94 10.43 5.56
N ILE A 24 -10.23 10.43 5.19
CA ILE A 24 -10.82 9.46 4.26
C ILE A 24 -10.20 9.62 2.87
N GLU A 25 -10.16 10.83 2.33
CA GLU A 25 -9.55 11.13 1.02
C GLU A 25 -8.08 10.69 0.96
N THR A 26 -7.35 10.92 2.06
CA THR A 26 -5.96 10.47 2.18
C THR A 26 -5.85 8.95 2.17
N MET A 27 -6.73 8.25 2.90
CA MET A 27 -6.78 6.77 2.89
C MET A 27 -7.14 6.21 1.51
N GLU A 28 -8.06 6.84 0.77
CA GLU A 28 -8.40 6.45 -0.59
C GLU A 28 -7.20 6.60 -1.53
N ASN A 29 -6.44 7.69 -1.41
CA ASN A 29 -5.21 7.87 -2.18
C ASN A 29 -4.18 6.76 -1.88
N ILE A 30 -3.98 6.43 -0.60
CA ILE A 30 -3.08 5.34 -0.19
C ILE A 30 -3.56 3.99 -0.75
N GLN A 31 -4.86 3.72 -0.73
CA GLN A 31 -5.44 2.51 -1.30
C GLN A 31 -5.14 2.39 -2.80
N GLN A 32 -5.30 3.48 -3.58
CA GLN A 32 -4.97 3.47 -5.02
C GLN A 32 -3.49 3.15 -5.27
N VAL A 33 -2.58 3.73 -4.46
CA VAL A 33 -1.14 3.45 -4.56
C VAL A 33 -0.83 1.98 -4.25
N VAL A 34 -1.43 1.43 -3.20
CA VAL A 34 -1.26 0.01 -2.82
C VAL A 34 -1.75 -0.91 -3.93
N MET A 35 -2.96 -0.69 -4.45
CA MET A 35 -3.53 -1.52 -5.52
C MET A 35 -2.66 -1.48 -6.78
N LYS A 36 -2.25 -0.28 -7.21
CA LYS A 36 -1.34 -0.13 -8.37
C LYS A 36 -0.02 -0.86 -8.19
N LYS A 37 0.56 -0.83 -6.98
CA LYS A 37 1.81 -1.55 -6.65
C LYS A 37 1.60 -3.06 -6.61
N ILE A 38 0.48 -3.56 -6.08
CA ILE A 38 0.14 -4.98 -6.11
C ILE A 38 -0.01 -5.48 -7.55
N GLU A 39 -0.71 -4.72 -8.40
CA GLU A 39 -0.86 -5.03 -9.82
C GLU A 39 0.47 -5.06 -10.55
N ALA A 40 1.39 -4.13 -10.24
CA ALA A 40 2.73 -4.12 -10.82
C ALA A 40 3.59 -5.33 -10.43
N ILE A 41 3.29 -5.99 -9.30
CA ILE A 41 3.97 -7.21 -8.83
C ILE A 41 3.36 -8.47 -9.46
N LYS A 42 2.17 -8.37 -10.07
CA LYS A 42 1.57 -9.51 -10.77
C LYS A 42 2.56 -10.04 -11.82
N PRO A 43 2.91 -11.33 -11.80
CA PRO A 43 3.85 -11.88 -12.76
C PRO A 43 3.32 -11.63 -14.19
N MET A 44 4.06 -10.82 -14.95
CA MET A 44 3.89 -10.72 -16.40
C MET A 44 4.00 -12.14 -16.98
N PRO A 45 3.15 -12.56 -17.94
CA PRO A 45 3.34 -13.84 -18.61
C PRO A 45 4.78 -13.94 -19.15
N PRO A 46 5.40 -15.14 -19.12
CA PRO A 46 6.79 -15.33 -19.48
C PRO A 46 6.96 -15.03 -20.98
N GLY A 47 7.44 -13.83 -21.31
CA GLY A 47 7.58 -13.40 -22.70
C GLY A 47 8.17 -12.01 -22.92
N ALA A 48 8.20 -11.14 -21.90
CA ALA A 48 8.81 -9.80 -22.02
C ALA A 48 10.02 -9.67 -21.06
N LEU A 49 11.14 -10.28 -21.43
CA LEU A 49 12.43 -9.97 -20.80
C LEU A 49 12.94 -8.64 -21.35
N SER A 50 12.90 -7.60 -20.52
CA SER A 50 13.75 -6.42 -20.69
C SER A 50 14.69 -6.35 -19.49
N PRO A 51 16.01 -6.21 -19.71
CA PRO A 51 16.97 -6.04 -18.63
C PRO A 51 17.10 -4.55 -18.32
N SER A 52 16.71 -4.11 -17.13
CA SER A 52 17.34 -3.01 -16.38
C SER A 52 16.40 -2.43 -15.34
N ALA A 53 16.80 -2.51 -14.08
CA ALA A 53 17.24 -1.32 -13.36
C ALA A 53 17.88 -1.76 -12.04
N VAL A 54 19.16 -1.44 -11.88
CA VAL A 54 19.80 -1.29 -10.56
C VAL A 54 19.07 -0.15 -9.86
N GLY A 55 18.08 -0.53 -9.07
CA GLY A 55 17.25 0.34 -8.25
C GLY A 55 16.53 -0.55 -7.24
N SER A 56 16.35 -0.06 -6.02
CA SER A 56 15.75 -0.82 -4.91
C SER A 56 14.56 -1.66 -5.39
N PRO A 57 14.44 -2.92 -4.93
CA PRO A 57 13.49 -3.84 -5.52
C PRO A 57 12.07 -3.26 -5.34
N PRO A 58 11.21 -3.30 -6.39
CA PRO A 58 9.92 -2.60 -6.42
C PRO A 58 8.94 -3.05 -5.32
N ASN A 59 9.26 -4.15 -4.64
CA ASN A 59 8.55 -4.71 -3.50
C ASN A 59 8.89 -4.03 -2.15
N SER A 60 10.04 -3.34 -2.04
CA SER A 60 10.50 -2.73 -0.78
C SER A 60 9.57 -1.59 -0.36
N ASP A 61 9.11 -0.77 -1.32
CA ASP A 61 8.17 0.31 -1.05
C ASP A 61 6.77 -0.19 -0.67
N LEU A 62 6.28 -1.25 -1.31
CA LEU A 62 4.99 -1.85 -0.95
C LEU A 62 5.03 -2.41 0.47
N ASN A 63 6.08 -3.15 0.82
CA ASN A 63 6.24 -3.68 2.17
C ASN A 63 6.31 -2.57 3.22
N ALA A 64 7.00 -1.45 2.93
CA ALA A 64 7.02 -0.29 3.81
C ALA A 64 5.62 0.31 4.02
N ILE A 65 4.82 0.44 2.95
CA ILE A 65 3.44 0.92 3.02
C ILE A 65 2.57 -0.04 3.85
N LEU A 66 2.65 -1.35 3.59
CA LEU A 66 1.88 -2.36 4.32
C LEU A 66 2.26 -2.40 5.81
N ALA A 67 3.54 -2.28 6.15
CA ALA A 67 3.99 -2.17 7.54
C ALA A 67 3.43 -0.92 8.22
N HIS A 68 3.40 0.22 7.53
CA HIS A 68 2.81 1.45 8.05
C HIS A 68 1.29 1.30 8.27
N LEU A 69 0.56 0.77 7.29
CA LEU A 69 -0.86 0.46 7.44
C LEU A 69 -1.13 -0.48 8.62
N LEU A 70 -0.27 -1.48 8.83
CA LEU A 70 -0.37 -2.39 9.97
C LEU A 70 -0.23 -1.64 11.29
N MET A 71 0.76 -0.76 11.42
CA MET A 71 0.93 0.09 12.60
C MET A 71 -0.30 0.97 12.83
N LEU A 72 -0.83 1.62 11.79
CA LEU A 72 -2.01 2.47 11.87
C LEU A 72 -3.24 1.69 12.32
N SER A 73 -3.48 0.50 11.77
CA SER A 73 -4.62 -0.36 12.14
C SER A 73 -4.67 -0.71 13.65
N LYS A 74 -3.53 -0.66 14.34
CA LYS A 74 -3.40 -1.00 15.76
C LYS A 74 -3.25 0.20 16.68
N ARG A 75 -2.58 1.27 16.23
CA ARG A 75 -2.12 2.37 17.10
C ARG A 75 -2.71 3.73 16.75
N CYS A 76 -3.38 3.89 15.61
CA CYS A 76 -3.91 5.19 15.22
C CYS A 76 -5.01 5.64 16.19
N PRO A 77 -5.02 6.90 16.66
CA PRO A 77 -6.07 7.41 17.55
C PRO A 77 -7.42 7.52 16.84
N PHE A 78 -7.43 7.75 15.53
CA PHE A 78 -8.63 7.87 14.71
C PHE A 78 -9.20 6.50 14.34
N GLU A 79 -10.46 6.24 14.69
CA GLU A 79 -11.11 4.95 14.47
C GLU A 79 -11.33 4.64 12.99
N ASP A 80 -11.73 5.66 12.22
CA ASP A 80 -11.91 5.57 10.78
C ASP A 80 -10.63 5.12 10.08
N VAL A 81 -9.48 5.72 10.42
CA VAL A 81 -8.18 5.34 9.86
C VAL A 81 -7.80 3.92 10.26
N ARG A 82 -8.04 3.49 11.51
CA ARG A 82 -7.78 2.10 11.94
C ARG A 82 -8.60 1.11 11.11
N ALA A 83 -9.90 1.37 10.96
CA ALA A 83 -10.84 0.51 10.26
C ALA A 83 -10.50 0.41 8.76
N LEU A 84 -10.23 1.54 8.11
CA LEU A 84 -9.84 1.59 6.69
C LEU A 84 -8.48 0.91 6.45
N SER A 85 -7.49 1.14 7.31
CA SER A 85 -6.18 0.48 7.22
C SER A 85 -6.32 -1.05 7.35
N GLY A 86 -7.14 -1.51 8.30
CA GLY A 86 -7.41 -2.95 8.48
C GLY A 86 -8.13 -3.58 7.28
N GLN A 87 -9.08 -2.85 6.66
CA GLN A 87 -9.74 -3.28 5.43
C GLN A 87 -8.77 -3.41 4.27
N LEU A 88 -7.92 -2.39 4.07
CA LEU A 88 -6.93 -2.37 3.00
C LEU A 88 -5.92 -3.52 3.14
N LEU A 89 -5.42 -3.78 4.35
CA LEU A 89 -4.53 -4.90 4.61
C LEU A 89 -5.17 -6.25 4.25
N ARG A 90 -6.46 -6.45 4.55
CA ARG A 90 -7.15 -7.69 4.17
C ARG A 90 -7.32 -7.81 2.66
N ALA A 91 -7.59 -6.70 1.97
CA ALA A 91 -7.72 -6.69 0.51
C ALA A 91 -6.38 -6.93 -0.20
N ALA A 92 -5.27 -6.50 0.41
CA ALA A 92 -3.93 -6.71 -0.11
C ALA A 92 -3.39 -8.13 0.09
N GLN A 93 -3.92 -8.87 1.08
CA GLN A 93 -3.54 -10.27 1.27
C GLN A 93 -4.14 -11.12 0.15
N PRO A 94 -3.37 -12.01 -0.50
CA PRO A 94 -3.95 -12.98 -1.41
C PRO A 94 -4.92 -13.83 -0.59
N SER A 95 -6.20 -13.79 -0.94
CA SER A 95 -7.18 -14.73 -0.41
C SER A 95 -6.60 -16.12 -0.59
N ALA A 96 -6.35 -16.82 0.53
CA ALA A 96 -5.90 -18.20 0.48
C ALA A 96 -6.87 -18.94 -0.45
N PRO A 97 -6.40 -19.61 -1.51
CA PRO A 97 -7.29 -20.46 -2.29
C PRO A 97 -7.86 -21.47 -1.30
N LEU A 98 -9.19 -21.45 -1.18
CA LEU A 98 -9.93 -22.50 -0.53
C LEU A 98 -9.52 -23.79 -1.22
N LEU A 99 -8.56 -24.51 -0.64
CA LEU A 99 -8.30 -25.89 -0.95
C LEU A 99 -9.54 -26.64 -0.47
N THR A 100 -10.56 -26.70 -1.34
CA THR A 100 -11.62 -27.68 -1.23
C THR A 100 -10.95 -29.02 -1.44
N SER A 101 -10.60 -29.66 -0.33
CA SER A 101 -10.12 -31.05 -0.30
C SER A 101 -11.13 -31.95 -1.02
N SER A 102 -10.57 -32.88 -1.79
CA SER A 102 -11.20 -33.88 -2.64
C SER A 102 -12.29 -34.72 -1.98
#